data_AF-A0A284VQW8-F1
#
_entry.id   AF-A0A284VQW8-F1
#
_cell.length_a   1.000
_cell.length_b   1.000
_cell.length_c   1.000
_cell.angle_alpha   90.00
_cell.angle_beta   90.00
_cell.angle_gamma   90.00
#
_symmetry.space_group_name_H-M   'P 1'
#
loop_
_entity.id
_entity.type
_entity.pdbx_description
1 polymer ?
#
loop_
_entity_poly.entity_id
_entity_poly.type
_entity_poly.pdbx_seq_one_letter_code
_entity_poly.pdbx_strand_id
1 'polypeptide(L)'
;MSDVKEIAPNKLLLFGIIGGLIGIYLTDVLPLLGRQVGGQLEILLVIISPTFGALGAICAVIWGAEAVRRVSKYGLGTGVPSIGQIAMGMGIVAAMFGLAIVKPLPIAGPIVALITASIIGFIIGWFAQHVIKMKIPVMIRCMTEIAAAGSLVIIGYSSSVAGNFDFLGTLIPKVFDTGVMLAVFWVGAVALLHPFNACLGPDEKQKRLLYLAGSTGAITMVIMGIAALMTLGASGAITLVLGIILWVIFYKKFWDEVYNDAASVVGTGLIPKTEA
;
A
#
# COMPACT_ATOMS: atom_id res chain seq x y z
N MET A 1 13.80 -28.44 6.57
CA MET A 1 13.85 -26.99 6.33
C MET A 1 13.22 -26.32 7.53
N SER A 2 13.93 -25.45 8.26
CA SER A 2 13.36 -24.80 9.45
C SER A 2 12.17 -23.94 9.06
N ASP A 3 10.99 -24.25 9.57
CA ASP A 3 9.77 -23.46 9.40
C ASP A 3 10.01 -22.03 9.87
N VAL A 4 10.24 -21.12 8.93
CA VAL A 4 10.31 -19.69 9.23
C VAL A 4 8.91 -19.28 9.69
N LYS A 5 8.78 -19.02 11.00
CA LYS A 5 7.53 -18.63 11.62
C LYS A 5 6.96 -17.39 10.93
N GLU A 6 5.74 -17.50 10.42
CA GLU A 6 5.01 -16.38 9.84
C GLU A 6 4.86 -15.24 10.86
N ILE A 7 5.00 -14.02 10.37
CA ILE A 7 4.73 -12.80 11.13
C ILE A 7 3.23 -12.74 11.42
N ALA A 8 2.89 -12.54 12.69
CA ALA A 8 1.51 -12.48 13.14
C ALA A 8 0.76 -11.33 12.45
N PRO A 9 -0.50 -11.54 11.99
CA PRO A 9 -1.29 -10.52 11.30
C PRO A 9 -1.42 -9.20 12.07
N ASN A 10 -1.58 -9.27 13.40
CA ASN A 10 -1.70 -8.06 14.24
C ASN A 10 -0.43 -7.20 14.21
N LYS A 11 0.75 -7.80 14.06
CA LYS A 11 2.02 -7.06 13.95
C LYS A 11 2.10 -6.33 12.62
N LEU A 12 1.68 -6.97 11.53
CA LEU A 12 1.66 -6.36 10.19
C LEU A 12 0.59 -5.28 10.09
N LEU A 13 -0.58 -5.48 10.70
CA LEU A 13 -1.61 -4.46 10.84
C LEU A 13 -1.09 -3.24 11.58
N LEU A 14 -0.45 -3.44 12.74
CA LEU A 14 0.11 -2.33 13.51
C LEU A 14 1.18 -1.58 12.71
N PHE A 15 2.06 -2.32 12.02
CA PHE A 15 3.08 -1.76 11.14
C PHE A 15 2.48 -0.94 10.01
N GLY A 16 1.44 -1.44 9.34
CA GLY A 16 0.78 -0.74 8.24
C GLY A 16 0.03 0.51 8.68
N ILE A 17 -0.74 0.43 9.76
CA ILE A 17 -1.52 1.57 10.27
C ILE A 17 -0.58 2.63 10.84
N ILE A 18 0.31 2.27 11.78
CA ILE A 18 1.20 3.23 12.42
C ILE A 18 2.20 3.78 11.41
N GLY A 19 2.86 2.91 10.63
CA GLY A 19 3.83 3.34 9.62
C GLY A 19 3.19 4.19 8.52
N GLY A 20 1.98 3.82 8.08
CA GLY A 20 1.21 4.58 7.10
C GLY A 20 0.80 5.95 7.60
N LEU A 21 0.20 6.02 8.80
CA LEU A 21 -0.22 7.29 9.38
C LEU A 21 0.98 8.19 9.70
N ILE A 22 2.04 7.67 10.31
CA ILE A 22 3.26 8.45 10.59
C ILE A 22 3.83 9.02 9.29
N GLY A 23 3.97 8.19 8.25
CA GLY A 23 4.47 8.65 6.95
C GLY A 23 3.62 9.77 6.34
N ILE A 24 2.29 9.62 6.38
CA ILE A 24 1.36 10.65 5.92
C ILE A 24 1.48 11.93 6.76
N TYR A 25 1.51 11.83 8.09
CA TYR A 25 1.60 13.02 8.95
C TYR A 25 2.91 13.76 8.81
N LEU A 26 4.01 13.05 8.57
CA LEU A 26 5.32 13.66 8.36
C LEU A 26 5.37 14.54 7.10
N THR A 27 4.48 14.36 6.12
CA THR A 27 4.43 15.27 4.96
C THR A 27 4.10 16.70 5.36
N ASP A 28 3.31 16.88 6.42
CA ASP A 28 2.83 18.19 6.88
C ASP A 28 3.61 18.70 8.09
N VAL A 29 3.99 17.79 9.00
CA VAL A 29 4.73 18.16 10.22
C VAL A 29 6.16 18.60 9.92
N LEU A 30 6.87 17.95 8.99
CA LEU A 30 8.27 18.30 8.70
C LEU A 30 8.44 19.72 8.12
N PRO A 31 7.60 20.17 7.16
CA PRO A 31 7.61 21.57 6.72
C PRO A 31 7.32 22.57 7.85
N LEU A 32 6.40 22.24 8.76
CA LEU A 32 6.06 23.11 9.90
C LEU A 32 7.23 23.24 10.87
N LEU A 33 7.91 22.14 11.20
CA LEU A 33 9.12 22.15 12.02
C LEU A 33 10.26 22.91 11.34
N GLY A 34 10.42 22.74 10.02
CA GLY A 34 11.39 23.48 9.23
C GLY A 34 11.24 25.00 9.38
N ARG A 35 10.01 25.50 9.27
CA ARG A 35 9.70 26.94 9.45
C ARG A 35 10.02 27.47 10.84
N GLN A 36 9.99 26.64 11.88
CA GLN A 36 10.31 27.05 13.25
C GLN A 36 11.82 27.17 13.48
N VAL A 37 12.63 26.32 12.84
CA VAL A 37 14.09 26.35 12.97
C VAL A 37 14.72 27.37 12.02
N GLY A 38 14.16 27.52 10.82
CA GLY A 38 14.62 28.42 9.78
C GLY A 38 15.96 28.02 9.14
N GLY A 39 16.35 28.75 8.09
CA GLY A 39 17.64 28.59 7.41
C GLY A 39 17.73 27.37 6.49
N GLN A 40 18.93 26.80 6.33
CA GLN A 40 19.16 25.66 5.43
C GLN A 40 18.40 24.39 5.84
N LEU A 41 18.10 24.24 7.13
CA LEU A 41 17.37 23.08 7.64
C LEU A 41 15.91 23.08 7.19
N GLU A 42 15.28 24.25 7.05
CA GLU A 42 13.92 24.38 6.51
C GLU A 42 13.84 23.81 5.10
N ILE A 43 14.77 24.24 4.24
CA ILE A 43 14.83 23.81 2.84
C ILE A 43 14.97 22.29 2.75
N LEU A 44 15.86 21.70 3.56
CA LEU A 44 16.05 20.26 3.59
C LEU A 44 14.77 19.52 4.03
N LEU A 45 14.13 19.96 5.11
CA LEU A 45 12.94 19.31 5.67
C LEU A 45 11.73 19.40 4.73
N VAL A 46 11.53 20.53 4.07
CA VAL A 46 10.48 20.71 3.05
C VAL A 46 10.76 19.82 1.84
N ILE A 47 12.02 19.71 1.43
CA ILE A 47 12.39 18.93 0.25
C ILE A 47 12.15 17.43 0.47
N ILE A 48 12.45 16.89 1.66
CA ILE A 48 12.30 15.46 1.97
C ILE A 48 10.90 15.07 2.45
N SER A 49 10.06 16.02 2.89
CA SER A 49 8.77 15.70 3.51
C SER A 49 7.86 14.84 2.62
N PRO A 50 7.74 15.06 1.30
CA PRO A 50 6.81 14.29 0.47
C PRO A 50 7.22 12.81 0.35
N THR A 51 8.52 12.53 0.47
CA THR A 51 9.07 11.18 0.45
C THR A 51 8.50 10.32 1.59
N PHE A 52 8.20 10.91 2.75
CA PHE A 52 7.59 10.17 3.87
C PHE A 52 6.17 9.71 3.59
N GLY A 53 5.40 10.43 2.77
CA GLY A 53 4.08 9.99 2.31
C GLY A 53 4.16 8.68 1.53
N ALA A 54 5.12 8.58 0.61
CA ALA A 54 5.36 7.37 -0.17
C ALA A 54 5.88 6.21 0.71
N LEU A 55 6.77 6.47 1.66
CA LEU A 55 7.23 5.47 2.62
C LEU A 55 6.08 4.94 3.50
N GLY A 56 5.19 5.84 3.95
CA GLY A 56 3.97 5.46 4.66
C GLY A 56 3.05 4.57 3.80
N ALA A 57 2.87 4.92 2.53
CA ALA A 57 2.11 4.10 1.60
C ALA A 57 2.72 2.71 1.41
N ILE A 58 4.06 2.57 1.38
CA ILE A 58 4.72 1.25 1.32
C ILE A 58 4.39 0.40 2.56
N CYS A 59 4.38 1.00 3.75
CA CYS A 59 3.95 0.28 4.97
C CYS A 59 2.51 -0.24 4.86
N ALA A 60 1.61 0.59 4.33
CA ALA A 60 0.23 0.20 4.06
C ALA A 60 0.12 -0.89 2.98
N VAL A 61 0.93 -0.83 1.92
CA VAL A 61 1.01 -1.88 0.90
C VAL A 61 1.41 -3.23 1.51
N ILE A 62 2.43 -3.26 2.37
CA ILE A 62 2.91 -4.49 3.00
C ILE A 62 1.80 -5.13 3.86
N TRP A 63 1.08 -4.31 4.63
CA TRP A 63 -0.06 -4.78 5.42
C TRP A 63 -1.21 -5.29 4.53
N GLY A 64 -1.63 -4.49 3.55
CA GLY A 64 -2.74 -4.84 2.67
C GLY A 64 -2.45 -6.08 1.81
N ALA A 65 -1.22 -6.24 1.32
CA ALA A 65 -0.80 -7.43 0.59
C ALA A 65 -0.88 -8.71 1.43
N GLU A 66 -0.58 -8.63 2.74
CA GLU A 66 -0.75 -9.76 3.64
C GLU A 66 -2.22 -10.07 3.94
N ALA A 67 -3.07 -9.04 4.06
CA ALA A 67 -4.51 -9.24 4.19
C ALA A 67 -5.10 -9.88 2.91
N VAL A 68 -4.65 -9.45 1.72
CA VAL A 68 -4.98 -10.09 0.43
C VAL A 68 -4.54 -11.55 0.44
N ARG A 69 -3.32 -11.85 0.88
CA ARG A 69 -2.83 -13.23 1.01
C ARG A 69 -3.75 -14.08 1.88
N ARG A 70 -4.13 -13.60 3.07
CA ARG A 70 -4.97 -14.35 4.01
C ARG A 70 -6.32 -14.73 3.43
N VAL A 71 -7.00 -13.81 2.74
CA VAL A 71 -8.29 -14.12 2.10
C VAL A 71 -8.10 -15.00 0.85
N SER A 72 -7.01 -14.81 0.11
CA SER A 72 -6.78 -15.50 -1.16
C SER A 72 -6.31 -16.95 -1.03
N LYS A 73 -5.75 -17.32 0.13
CA LYS A 73 -5.45 -18.72 0.49
C LYS A 73 -6.66 -19.65 0.44
N TYR A 74 -7.88 -19.11 0.48
CA TYR A 74 -9.12 -19.88 0.39
C TYR A 74 -9.55 -20.17 -1.07
N GLY A 75 -8.66 -20.01 -2.05
CA GLY A 75 -8.92 -20.42 -3.43
C GLY A 75 -9.74 -19.43 -4.24
N LEU A 76 -9.42 -18.13 -4.15
CA LEU A 76 -10.17 -17.08 -4.84
C LEU A 76 -9.98 -17.05 -6.37
N GLY A 77 -8.98 -17.73 -6.92
CA GLY A 77 -8.69 -17.73 -8.36
C GLY A 77 -8.57 -16.30 -8.92
N THR A 78 -9.41 -15.98 -9.91
CA THR A 78 -9.49 -14.63 -10.53
C THR A 78 -10.03 -13.54 -9.61
N GLY A 79 -10.52 -13.88 -8.41
CA GLY A 79 -10.99 -12.94 -7.40
C GLY A 79 -9.89 -12.10 -6.76
N VAL A 80 -8.62 -12.51 -6.86
CA VAL A 80 -7.48 -11.79 -6.24
C VAL A 80 -7.28 -10.40 -6.85
N PRO A 81 -7.18 -10.23 -8.20
CA PRO A 81 -7.19 -8.90 -8.80
C PRO A 81 -8.42 -8.06 -8.41
N SER A 82 -9.61 -8.68 -8.36
CA SER A 82 -10.86 -7.98 -8.05
C SER A 82 -10.90 -7.41 -6.63
N ILE A 83 -10.38 -8.15 -5.64
CA ILE A 83 -10.28 -7.65 -4.25
C ILE A 83 -9.41 -6.40 -4.18
N GLY A 84 -8.28 -6.37 -4.90
CA GLY A 84 -7.40 -5.21 -4.94
C GLY A 84 -8.05 -3.99 -5.61
N GLN A 85 -8.83 -4.18 -6.68
CA GLN A 85 -9.57 -3.08 -7.31
C GLN A 85 -10.67 -2.54 -6.39
N ILE A 86 -11.41 -3.43 -5.72
CA ILE A 86 -12.42 -3.02 -4.73
C ILE A 86 -11.74 -2.32 -3.55
N ALA A 87 -10.54 -2.75 -3.13
CA ALA A 87 -9.73 -2.08 -2.10
C ALA A 87 -9.48 -0.60 -2.44
N MET A 88 -9.01 -0.34 -3.67
CA MET A 88 -8.73 1.01 -4.12
C MET A 88 -10.02 1.82 -4.32
N GLY A 89 -11.10 1.18 -4.77
CA GLY A 89 -12.43 1.82 -4.89
C GLY A 89 -13.01 2.25 -3.54
N MET A 90 -12.97 1.38 -2.53
CA MET A 90 -13.35 1.73 -1.16
C MET A 90 -12.40 2.80 -0.59
N GLY A 91 -11.10 2.62 -0.83
CA GLY A 91 -10.03 3.48 -0.33
C GLY A 91 -10.13 4.91 -0.84
N ILE A 92 -10.38 5.12 -2.13
CA ILE A 92 -10.48 6.47 -2.72
C ILE A 92 -11.73 7.20 -2.23
N VAL A 93 -12.88 6.51 -2.14
CA VAL A 93 -14.12 7.09 -1.59
C VAL A 93 -13.91 7.51 -0.14
N ALA A 94 -13.32 6.64 0.67
CA ALA A 94 -13.03 6.93 2.06
C ALA A 94 -11.98 8.04 2.25
N ALA A 95 -10.93 8.05 1.42
CA ALA A 95 -9.90 9.09 1.43
C ALA A 95 -10.48 10.46 1.10
N MET A 96 -11.26 10.55 0.02
CA MET A 96 -11.93 11.81 -0.36
C MET A 96 -12.90 12.26 0.72
N PHE A 97 -13.74 11.37 1.24
CA PHE A 97 -14.69 11.70 2.29
C PHE A 97 -13.99 12.18 3.58
N GLY A 98 -13.00 11.42 4.07
CA GLY A 98 -12.30 11.72 5.30
C GLY A 98 -11.49 13.01 5.22
N LEU A 99 -10.84 13.29 4.09
CA LEU A 99 -10.10 14.52 3.90
C LEU A 99 -11.03 15.73 3.65
N ALA A 100 -12.17 15.53 2.99
CA ALA A 100 -13.11 16.62 2.69
C ALA A 100 -13.97 17.07 3.87
N ILE A 101 -14.35 16.17 4.78
CA ILE A 101 -15.31 16.48 5.86
C ILE A 101 -14.64 17.19 7.04
N VAL A 102 -13.34 16.99 7.24
CA VAL A 102 -12.61 17.52 8.40
C VAL A 102 -11.93 18.87 8.08
N LYS A 103 -12.61 19.74 7.32
CA LYS A 103 -12.12 21.10 6.99
C LYS A 103 -11.60 21.90 8.19
N PRO A 104 -12.26 21.91 9.37
CA PRO A 104 -11.78 22.71 10.50
C PRO A 104 -10.59 22.07 11.25
N LEU A 105 -10.32 20.77 11.06
CA LEU A 105 -9.20 20.08 11.68
C LEU A 105 -8.52 19.13 10.68
N PRO A 106 -7.81 19.66 9.67
CA PRO A 106 -7.24 18.86 8.56
C PRO A 106 -6.41 17.66 9.03
N ILE A 107 -5.75 17.79 10.19
CA ILE A 107 -4.96 16.73 10.84
C ILE A 107 -5.79 15.47 11.12
N ALA A 108 -7.09 15.56 11.41
CA ALA A 108 -7.91 14.36 11.62
C ALA A 108 -8.30 13.65 10.31
N GLY A 109 -8.05 14.25 9.14
CA GLY A 109 -8.44 13.71 7.84
C GLY A 109 -7.97 12.27 7.56
N PRO A 110 -6.67 11.95 7.65
CA PRO A 110 -6.16 10.59 7.43
C PRO A 110 -6.74 9.53 8.38
N ILE A 111 -6.98 9.89 9.64
CA ILE A 111 -7.60 8.98 10.64
C ILE A 111 -9.08 8.74 10.30
N VAL A 112 -9.82 9.80 9.97
CA VAL A 112 -11.23 9.68 9.57
C VAL A 112 -11.35 8.84 8.31
N ALA A 113 -10.48 9.06 7.31
CA ALA A 113 -10.43 8.23 6.11
C ALA A 113 -10.19 6.74 6.41
N LEU A 114 -9.24 6.43 7.30
CA LEU A 114 -8.98 5.05 7.72
C LEU A 114 -10.19 4.40 8.42
N ILE A 115 -10.87 5.14 9.30
CA ILE A 115 -12.08 4.66 9.99
C ILE A 115 -13.21 4.43 8.98
N THR A 116 -13.46 5.40 8.11
CA THR A 116 -14.48 5.30 7.04
C THR A 116 -14.20 4.12 6.12
N ALA A 117 -12.95 3.93 5.69
CA ALA A 117 -12.55 2.80 4.86
C ALA A 117 -12.78 1.46 5.58
N SER A 118 -12.45 1.39 6.87
CA SER A 118 -12.66 0.19 7.69
C SER A 118 -14.15 -0.17 7.78
N ILE A 119 -15.03 0.83 7.95
CA ILE A 119 -16.49 0.63 7.98
C ILE A 119 -16.99 0.13 6.62
N ILE A 120 -16.56 0.76 5.52
CA ILE A 120 -16.96 0.33 4.17
C ILE A 120 -16.50 -1.11 3.90
N GLY A 121 -15.24 -1.42 4.23
CA GLY A 121 -14.67 -2.77 4.08
C GLY A 121 -15.39 -3.81 4.94
N PHE A 122 -15.80 -3.44 6.16
CA PHE A 122 -16.62 -4.31 7.03
C PHE A 122 -17.97 -4.61 6.39
N ILE A 123 -18.66 -3.60 5.87
CA ILE A 123 -19.95 -3.75 5.19
C ILE A 123 -19.79 -4.67 3.98
N ILE A 124 -18.83 -4.41 3.10
CA ILE A 124 -18.60 -5.22 1.90
C ILE A 124 -18.20 -6.66 2.26
N GLY A 125 -17.34 -6.84 3.25
CA GLY A 125 -16.99 -8.16 3.76
C GLY A 125 -18.20 -8.91 4.34
N TRP A 126 -19.09 -8.22 5.03
CA TRP A 126 -20.32 -8.79 5.55
C TRP A 126 -21.26 -9.22 4.42
N PHE A 127 -21.42 -8.40 3.37
CA PHE A 127 -22.17 -8.76 2.17
C PHE A 127 -21.56 -9.97 1.46
N ALA A 128 -20.24 -10.03 1.30
CA ALA A 128 -19.55 -11.16 0.69
C ALA A 128 -19.82 -12.47 1.47
N GLN A 129 -19.78 -12.42 2.79
CA GLN A 129 -19.99 -13.58 3.65
C GLN A 129 -21.47 -14.01 3.71
N HIS A 130 -22.40 -13.08 3.87
CA HIS A 130 -23.81 -13.39 4.20
C HIS A 130 -24.76 -13.34 3.01
N VAL A 131 -24.50 -12.48 2.03
CA VAL A 131 -25.37 -12.30 0.85
C VAL A 131 -24.87 -13.13 -0.31
N ILE A 132 -23.57 -13.00 -0.65
CA ILE A 132 -22.94 -13.79 -1.73
C ILE A 132 -22.64 -15.23 -1.26
N LYS A 133 -22.63 -15.45 0.06
CA LYS A 133 -22.36 -16.76 0.70
C LYS A 133 -20.97 -17.30 0.38
N MET A 134 -19.97 -16.41 0.25
CA MET A 134 -18.57 -16.81 0.21
C MET A 134 -18.21 -17.41 1.57
N LYS A 135 -17.92 -18.71 1.64
CA LYS A 135 -17.67 -19.43 2.91
C LYS A 135 -16.24 -19.24 3.42
N ILE A 136 -15.78 -17.99 3.54
CA ILE A 136 -14.39 -17.67 3.90
C ILE A 136 -14.35 -17.06 5.31
N PRO A 137 -13.88 -17.79 6.34
CA PRO A 137 -13.97 -17.36 7.75
C PRO A 137 -13.33 -16.01 8.05
N VAL A 138 -12.29 -15.63 7.30
CA VAL A 138 -11.53 -14.39 7.50
C VAL A 138 -11.99 -13.25 6.60
N MET A 139 -13.06 -13.44 5.81
CA MET A 139 -13.52 -12.49 4.78
C MET A 139 -13.75 -11.09 5.34
N ILE A 140 -14.61 -10.97 6.36
CA ILE A 140 -15.01 -9.67 6.93
C ILE A 140 -13.77 -8.92 7.41
N ARG A 141 -12.93 -9.60 8.19
CA ARG A 141 -11.70 -9.01 8.73
C ARG A 141 -10.74 -8.59 7.62
N CYS A 142 -10.46 -9.46 6.65
CA CYS A 142 -9.51 -9.13 5.59
C CYS A 142 -10.04 -8.00 4.70
N MET A 143 -11.34 -7.96 4.39
CA MET A 143 -11.92 -6.85 3.61
C MET A 143 -11.84 -5.51 4.34
N THR A 144 -12.07 -5.49 5.66
CA THR A 144 -11.84 -4.31 6.49
C THR A 144 -10.38 -3.84 6.43
N GLU A 145 -9.44 -4.77 6.62
CA GLU A 145 -8.00 -4.46 6.61
C GLU A 145 -7.53 -3.97 5.21
N ILE A 146 -8.00 -4.61 4.15
CA ILE A 146 -7.66 -4.27 2.75
C ILE A 146 -8.22 -2.90 2.37
N ALA A 147 -9.46 -2.58 2.77
CA ALA A 147 -10.05 -1.25 2.54
C ALA A 147 -9.26 -0.14 3.24
N ALA A 148 -8.93 -0.37 4.52
CA ALA A 148 -8.15 0.55 5.33
C ALA A 148 -6.75 0.76 4.74
N ALA A 149 -6.05 -0.32 4.37
CA ALA A 149 -4.77 -0.25 3.68
C ALA A 149 -4.87 0.53 2.36
N GLY A 150 -5.90 0.25 1.55
CA GLY A 150 -6.18 0.96 0.31
C GLY A 150 -6.34 2.48 0.53
N SER A 151 -7.06 2.89 1.57
CA SER A 151 -7.20 4.32 1.90
C SER A 151 -5.87 5.00 2.24
N LEU A 152 -5.00 4.32 3.02
CA LEU A 152 -3.67 4.85 3.37
C LEU A 152 -2.74 4.89 2.16
N VAL A 153 -2.84 3.91 1.26
CA VAL A 153 -2.10 3.89 -0.01
C VAL A 153 -2.50 5.07 -0.89
N ILE A 154 -3.81 5.33 -1.03
CA ILE A 154 -4.32 6.49 -1.77
C ILE A 154 -3.77 7.79 -1.16
N ILE A 155 -3.92 7.99 0.15
CA ILE A 155 -3.52 9.24 0.80
C ILE A 155 -2.01 9.41 0.77
N GLY A 156 -1.22 8.38 1.12
CA GLY A 156 0.24 8.49 1.20
C GLY A 156 0.91 8.73 -0.15
N TYR A 157 0.49 8.02 -1.20
CA TYR A 157 1.03 8.31 -2.53
C TYR A 157 0.54 9.65 -3.07
N SER A 158 -0.71 10.04 -2.84
CA SER A 158 -1.20 11.35 -3.26
C SER A 158 -0.51 12.49 -2.52
N SER A 159 -0.25 12.35 -1.21
CA SER A 159 0.49 13.35 -0.43
C SER A 159 1.96 13.43 -0.84
N SER A 160 2.55 12.33 -1.31
CA SER A 160 3.92 12.35 -1.88
C SER A 160 4.04 13.15 -3.17
N VAL A 161 2.94 13.24 -3.95
CA VAL A 161 2.86 14.05 -5.18
C VAL A 161 2.43 15.48 -4.89
N ALA A 162 1.51 15.68 -3.96
CA ALA A 162 0.99 17.01 -3.63
C ALA A 162 1.90 17.81 -2.68
N GLY A 163 2.71 17.11 -1.88
CA GLY A 163 3.62 17.64 -0.87
C GLY A 163 3.02 17.74 0.54
N ASN A 164 1.70 17.60 0.65
CA ASN A 164 0.94 17.52 1.89
C ASN A 164 -0.40 16.79 1.63
N PHE A 165 -1.22 16.58 2.66
CA PHE A 165 -2.53 15.93 2.52
C PHE A 165 -3.73 16.90 2.59
N ASP A 166 -3.52 18.20 2.37
CA ASP A 166 -4.62 19.16 2.29
C ASP A 166 -5.51 18.87 1.06
N PHE A 167 -6.79 18.64 1.31
CA PHE A 167 -7.71 18.17 0.27
C PHE A 167 -7.91 19.22 -0.84
N LEU A 168 -8.35 20.41 -0.48
CA LEU A 168 -8.75 21.43 -1.46
C LEU A 168 -7.56 22.23 -1.99
N GLY A 169 -6.56 22.51 -1.14
CA GLY A 169 -5.45 23.37 -1.52
C GLY A 169 -4.36 22.67 -2.34
N THR A 170 -4.19 21.35 -2.20
CA THR A 170 -3.10 20.64 -2.89
C THR A 170 -3.51 19.34 -3.56
N LEU A 171 -4.26 18.46 -2.90
CA LEU A 171 -4.57 17.15 -3.46
C LEU A 171 -5.44 17.28 -4.71
N ILE A 172 -6.52 18.06 -4.66
CA ILE A 172 -7.38 18.30 -5.83
C ILE A 172 -6.57 18.86 -7.02
N PRO A 173 -5.92 20.03 -6.92
CA PRO A 173 -5.27 20.63 -8.09
C PRO A 173 -4.03 19.89 -8.57
N LYS A 174 -3.31 19.16 -7.69
CA LYS A 174 -2.04 18.50 -8.07
C LYS A 174 -2.16 17.02 -8.37
N VAL A 175 -3.20 16.34 -7.88
CA VAL A 175 -3.36 14.88 -8.01
C VAL A 175 -4.63 14.51 -8.76
N PHE A 176 -5.77 15.10 -8.41
CA PHE A 176 -7.05 14.75 -9.05
C PHE A 176 -7.19 15.42 -10.42
N ASP A 177 -7.03 16.74 -10.50
CA ASP A 177 -7.22 17.51 -11.73
C ASP A 177 -6.16 17.20 -12.80
N THR A 178 -4.95 16.81 -12.37
CA THR A 178 -3.85 16.40 -13.24
C THR A 178 -3.98 14.96 -13.76
N GLY A 179 -4.96 14.19 -13.26
CA GLY A 179 -5.15 12.78 -13.60
C GLY A 179 -4.15 11.82 -12.96
N VAL A 180 -3.20 12.30 -12.13
CA VAL A 180 -2.24 11.45 -11.41
C VAL A 180 -2.95 10.45 -10.49
N MET A 181 -4.13 10.80 -9.99
CA MET A 181 -5.00 9.91 -9.22
C MET A 181 -5.28 8.59 -9.95
N LEU A 182 -5.42 8.58 -11.28
CA LEU A 182 -5.60 7.33 -12.04
C LEU A 182 -4.37 6.44 -11.93
N ALA A 183 -3.18 7.01 -12.00
CA ALA A 183 -1.95 6.26 -11.80
C ALA A 183 -1.90 5.70 -10.37
N VAL A 184 -2.06 6.55 -9.34
CA VAL A 184 -2.09 6.15 -7.92
C VAL A 184 -3.06 4.99 -7.70
N PHE A 185 -4.26 5.05 -8.28
CA PHE A 185 -5.28 4.02 -8.17
C PHE A 185 -4.80 2.69 -8.76
N TRP A 186 -4.34 2.67 -10.01
CA TRP A 186 -3.96 1.44 -10.69
C TRP A 186 -2.66 0.84 -10.17
N VAL A 187 -1.62 1.65 -9.99
CA VAL A 187 -0.33 1.13 -9.49
C VAL A 187 -0.39 0.82 -8.00
N GLY A 188 -1.22 1.52 -7.23
CA GLY A 188 -1.54 1.18 -5.84
C GLY A 188 -2.32 -0.14 -5.73
N ALA A 189 -3.30 -0.37 -6.62
CA ALA A 189 -4.00 -1.65 -6.71
C ALA A 189 -2.98 -2.77 -6.97
N VAL A 190 -2.18 -2.65 -8.04
CA VAL A 190 -1.14 -3.62 -8.42
C VAL A 190 -0.19 -3.90 -7.26
N ALA A 191 0.22 -2.87 -6.52
CA ALA A 191 1.11 -3.04 -5.36
C ALA A 191 0.50 -3.90 -4.25
N LEU A 192 -0.82 -3.85 -4.04
CA LEU A 192 -1.51 -4.68 -3.06
C LEU A 192 -1.75 -6.12 -3.53
N LEU A 193 -2.08 -6.32 -4.82
CA LEU A 193 -2.55 -7.61 -5.35
C LEU A 193 -1.46 -8.46 -6.02
N HIS A 194 -0.49 -7.84 -6.68
CA HIS A 194 0.59 -8.54 -7.37
C HIS A 194 1.44 -9.41 -6.43
N PRO A 195 1.75 -9.01 -5.17
CA PRO A 195 2.57 -9.82 -4.29
C PRO A 195 2.02 -11.23 -4.06
N PHE A 196 0.70 -11.36 -3.85
CA PHE A 196 0.08 -12.68 -3.75
C PHE A 196 0.03 -13.38 -5.10
N ASN A 197 -0.41 -12.67 -6.15
CA ASN A 197 -0.59 -13.29 -7.46
C ASN A 197 0.70 -13.87 -8.06
N ALA A 198 1.83 -13.19 -7.86
CA ALA A 198 3.14 -13.64 -8.34
C ALA A 198 3.81 -14.66 -7.40
N CYS A 199 3.31 -14.82 -6.17
CA CYS A 199 3.79 -15.83 -5.24
C CYS A 199 2.89 -17.07 -5.16
N LEU A 200 1.80 -17.11 -5.95
CA LEU A 200 0.86 -18.23 -6.02
C LEU A 200 1.58 -19.51 -6.46
N GLY A 201 1.41 -20.58 -5.68
CA GLY A 201 1.95 -21.90 -5.96
C GLY A 201 1.96 -22.79 -4.72
N PRO A 202 2.33 -24.08 -4.87
CA PRO A 202 2.39 -25.05 -3.78
C PRO A 202 3.28 -24.61 -2.60
N ASP A 203 4.29 -23.78 -2.88
CA ASP A 203 5.26 -23.27 -1.91
C ASP A 203 5.08 -21.77 -1.62
N GLU A 204 3.85 -21.29 -1.45
CA GLU A 204 3.58 -19.91 -1.03
C GLU A 204 4.16 -19.63 0.37
N LYS A 205 5.11 -18.68 0.45
CA LYS A 205 5.74 -18.25 1.71
C LYS A 205 5.48 -16.78 1.97
N GLN A 206 5.04 -16.46 3.20
CA GLN A 206 4.77 -15.08 3.61
C GLN A 206 5.99 -14.18 3.44
N LYS A 207 7.20 -14.66 3.76
CA LYS A 207 8.43 -13.88 3.65
C LYS A 207 8.68 -13.39 2.22
N ARG A 208 8.54 -14.28 1.22
CA ARG A 208 8.68 -13.98 -0.20
C ARG A 208 7.63 -12.95 -0.64
N LEU A 209 6.39 -13.13 -0.21
CA LEU A 209 5.30 -12.19 -0.48
C LEU A 209 5.56 -10.80 0.09
N LEU A 210 6.05 -10.68 1.32
CA LEU A 210 6.32 -9.39 1.96
C LEU A 210 7.48 -8.65 1.28
N TYR A 211 8.52 -9.35 0.80
CA TYR A 211 9.56 -8.72 -0.01
C TYR A 211 9.03 -8.22 -1.35
N LEU A 212 8.15 -9.00 -2.00
CA LEU A 212 7.51 -8.54 -3.23
C LEU A 212 6.55 -7.36 -2.99
N ALA A 213 5.84 -7.32 -1.85
CA ALA A 213 5.02 -6.19 -1.45
C ALA A 213 5.87 -4.93 -1.23
N GLY A 214 7.02 -5.05 -0.56
CA GLY A 214 7.99 -3.95 -0.44
C GLY A 214 8.51 -3.48 -1.80
N SER A 215 8.83 -4.41 -2.70
CA SER A 215 9.29 -4.11 -4.06
C SER A 215 8.22 -3.40 -4.89
N THR A 216 6.98 -3.88 -4.88
CA THR A 216 5.89 -3.28 -5.64
C THR A 216 5.43 -1.95 -5.05
N GLY A 217 5.50 -1.76 -3.74
CA GLY A 217 5.36 -0.43 -3.13
C GLY A 217 6.48 0.52 -3.56
N ALA A 218 7.73 0.06 -3.56
CA ALA A 218 8.88 0.88 -3.94
C ALA A 218 8.85 1.29 -5.43
N ILE A 219 8.43 0.41 -6.34
CA ILE A 219 8.27 0.79 -7.75
C ILE A 219 7.10 1.76 -7.95
N THR A 220 6.02 1.64 -7.17
CA THR A 220 4.96 2.65 -7.14
C THR A 220 5.48 4.00 -6.66
N MET A 221 6.35 4.02 -5.65
CA MET A 221 7.05 5.22 -5.20
C MET A 221 7.92 5.86 -6.31
N VAL A 222 8.56 5.08 -7.19
CA VAL A 222 9.27 5.62 -8.36
C VAL A 222 8.30 6.35 -9.30
N ILE A 223 7.15 5.74 -9.60
CA ILE A 223 6.12 6.34 -10.47
C ILE A 223 5.58 7.62 -9.82
N MET A 224 5.36 7.62 -8.50
CA MET A 224 4.96 8.83 -7.76
C MET A 224 6.05 9.88 -7.74
N GLY A 225 7.33 9.48 -7.68
CA GLY A 225 8.47 10.39 -7.82
C GLY A 225 8.49 11.09 -9.18
N ILE A 226 8.17 10.38 -10.26
CA ILE A 226 8.03 10.97 -11.60
C ILE A 226 6.88 11.98 -11.63
N ALA A 227 5.71 11.64 -11.08
CA ALA A 227 4.60 12.58 -10.98
C ALA A 227 4.96 13.79 -10.09
N ALA A 228 5.67 13.55 -8.99
CA ALA A 228 6.12 14.58 -8.06
C ALA A 228 7.19 15.51 -8.66
N LEU A 229 7.97 15.07 -9.66
CA LEU A 229 8.87 15.96 -10.40
C LEU A 229 8.08 17.07 -11.10
N MET A 230 6.89 16.74 -11.64
CA MET A 230 6.02 17.69 -12.34
C MET A 230 5.34 18.68 -11.39
N THR A 231 5.08 18.29 -10.14
CA THR A 231 4.31 19.08 -9.17
C THR A 231 5.15 19.75 -8.08
N LEU A 232 6.32 19.20 -7.76
CA LEU A 232 7.19 19.59 -6.63
C LEU A 232 8.68 19.75 -7.02
N GLY A 233 9.08 19.44 -8.25
CA GLY A 233 10.46 19.59 -8.69
C GLY A 233 11.44 18.71 -7.88
N ALA A 234 12.40 19.34 -7.19
CA ALA A 234 13.50 18.64 -6.51
C ALA A 234 13.03 17.58 -5.49
N SER A 235 11.93 17.79 -4.78
CA SER A 235 11.35 16.78 -3.88
C SER A 235 10.94 15.49 -4.60
N GLY A 236 10.41 15.62 -5.82
CA GLY A 236 10.07 14.48 -6.65
C GLY A 236 11.28 13.66 -7.06
N ALA A 237 12.42 14.32 -7.34
CA ALA A 237 13.67 13.65 -7.66
C ALA A 237 14.16 12.76 -6.51
N ILE A 238 14.04 13.23 -5.27
CA ILE A 238 14.45 12.46 -4.08
C ILE A 238 13.54 11.24 -3.88
N THR A 239 12.23 11.44 -3.96
CA THR A 239 11.25 10.34 -3.88
C THR A 239 11.50 9.30 -4.98
N LEU A 240 11.83 9.73 -6.19
CA LEU A 240 12.19 8.86 -7.31
C LEU A 240 13.45 8.04 -7.01
N VAL A 241 14.55 8.72 -6.65
CA VAL A 241 15.85 8.05 -6.39
C VAL A 241 15.75 7.08 -5.22
N LEU A 242 15.09 7.48 -4.13
CA LEU A 242 14.89 6.60 -2.99
C LEU A 242 14.00 5.40 -3.34
N GLY A 243 12.96 5.61 -4.16
CA GLY A 243 12.12 4.54 -4.68
C GLY A 243 12.93 3.49 -5.46
N ILE A 244 13.86 3.92 -6.33
CA ILE A 244 14.75 3.02 -7.08
C ILE A 244 15.64 2.22 -6.12
N ILE A 245 16.25 2.87 -5.14
CA ILE A 245 17.11 2.21 -4.16
C ILE A 245 16.33 1.13 -3.39
N LEU A 246 15.16 1.48 -2.87
CA LEU A 246 14.32 0.54 -2.12
C LEU A 246 13.83 -0.60 -3.01
N TRP A 247 13.46 -0.30 -4.26
CA TRP A 247 13.04 -1.31 -5.22
C TRP A 247 14.14 -2.34 -5.46
N VAL A 248 15.39 -1.90 -5.73
CA VAL A 248 16.53 -2.81 -5.90
C VAL A 248 16.76 -3.68 -4.65
N ILE A 249 16.68 -3.09 -3.45
CA ILE A 249 16.88 -3.81 -2.19
C ILE A 249 15.81 -4.89 -2.00
N PHE A 250 14.52 -4.53 -2.14
CA PHE A 250 13.43 -5.48 -1.93
C PHE A 250 13.34 -6.52 -3.04
N TYR A 251 13.58 -6.13 -4.29
CA TYR A 251 13.59 -7.05 -5.43
C TYR A 251 14.72 -8.07 -5.30
N LYS A 252 15.92 -7.66 -4.89
CA LYS A 252 17.02 -8.59 -4.63
C LYS A 252 16.67 -9.59 -3.52
N LYS A 253 16.10 -9.13 -2.41
CA LYS A 253 15.64 -10.02 -1.32
C LYS A 253 14.56 -10.99 -1.79
N PHE A 254 13.61 -10.52 -2.60
CA PHE A 254 12.61 -11.39 -3.23
C PHE A 254 13.26 -12.43 -4.13
N TRP A 255 14.20 -12.02 -4.98
CA TRP A 255 14.94 -12.89 -5.89
C TRP A 255 15.72 -13.98 -5.15
N ASP A 256 16.41 -13.62 -4.06
CA ASP A 256 17.16 -14.57 -3.23
C ASP A 256 16.24 -15.64 -2.63
N GLU A 257 15.03 -15.27 -2.15
CA GLU A 257 14.04 -16.24 -1.67
C GLU A 257 13.52 -17.15 -2.79
N VAL A 258 13.22 -16.59 -3.98
CA VAL A 258 12.79 -17.38 -5.15
C VAL A 258 13.87 -18.40 -5.54
N TYR A 259 15.15 -17.98 -5.55
CA TYR A 259 16.26 -18.86 -5.92
C TYR A 259 16.44 -19.99 -4.90
N ASN A 260 16.34 -19.69 -3.61
CA ASN A 260 16.41 -20.68 -2.53
C ASN A 260 15.25 -21.69 -2.62
N ASP A 261 14.05 -21.24 -2.98
CA ASP A 261 12.89 -22.11 -3.16
C ASP A 261 13.04 -23.00 -4.41
N ALA A 262 13.52 -22.45 -5.53
CA ALA A 262 13.76 -23.19 -6.76
C ALA A 262 14.85 -24.27 -6.61
N ALA A 263 15.89 -24.01 -5.82
CA ALA A 263 16.97 -24.98 -5.55
C ALA A 263 16.51 -26.22 -4.77
N SER A 264 15.32 -26.17 -4.15
CA SER A 264 14.75 -27.28 -3.38
C SER A 264 13.87 -28.24 -4.19
N VAL A 265 13.55 -27.88 -5.44
CA VAL A 265 12.68 -28.68 -6.30
C VAL A 265 13.53 -29.71 -7.04
N VAL A 266 13.56 -30.95 -6.53
CA VAL A 266 14.04 -32.09 -7.32
C VAL A 266 13.03 -32.31 -8.45
N GLY A 267 13.44 -32.17 -9.70
CA GLY A 267 12.60 -32.46 -10.85
C GLY A 267 12.21 -33.93 -10.86
N THR A 268 11.08 -34.27 -10.22
CA THR A 268 10.61 -35.66 -10.14
C THR A 268 10.08 -36.18 -11.48
N GLY A 269 9.94 -35.33 -12.50
CA GLY A 269 9.47 -35.70 -13.83
C GLY A 269 8.03 -36.21 -13.87
N LEU A 270 7.32 -36.19 -12.75
CA LEU A 270 5.96 -36.69 -12.63
C LEU A 270 4.98 -35.56 -12.84
N ILE A 271 4.51 -35.41 -14.08
CA ILE A 271 3.25 -34.73 -14.36
C ILE A 271 2.15 -35.58 -13.69
N PRO A 272 1.29 -35.01 -12.82
CA PRO A 272 0.17 -35.74 -12.24
C PRO A 272 -0.68 -36.31 -13.39
N LYS A 273 -0.87 -37.64 -13.40
CA LYS A 273 -1.60 -38.32 -14.48
C LYS A 273 -3.10 -38.00 -14.49
N THR A 274 -3.59 -37.35 -13.45
CA THR A 274 -4.98 -36.90 -13.30
C THR A 274 -5.00 -35.64 -12.44
N GLU A 275 -5.73 -34.63 -12.90
CA GLU A 275 -6.09 -33.43 -12.14
C GLU A 275 -6.93 -33.85 -10.93
N ALA A 276 -6.61 -33.30 -9.75
CA ALA A 276 -7.34 -33.56 -8.51
C ALA A 276 -8.58 -32.66 -8.38
#